data_AF-A0A1T4W134-F1
#
_entry.id   AF-A0A1T4W134-F1
#
_cell.length_a   1.000
_cell.length_b   1.000
_cell.length_c   1.000
_cell.angle_alpha   90.00
_cell.angle_beta   90.00
_cell.angle_gamma   90.00
#
_symmetry.space_group_name_H-M   'P 1'
#
loop_
_entity.id
_entity.type
_entity.pdbx_description
1 polymer ?
#
loop_
_entity_poly.entity_id
_entity_poly.type
_entity_poly.pdbx_seq_one_letter_code
_entity_poly.pdbx_strand_id
1 'polypeptide(L)'
;MKYFVSDNERKNTVYHEFQKESFDGHTFWKSDSISISDDDAYELGILNLFKSVIPNYNDYSEFEIDMALWNCIKQKAQQIGGEVLECILEADQWVEKTYLEYEVFTIIGV
;
A
#
# COMPACT_ATOMS: atom_id res chain seq x y z
N MET A 1 -3.91 -8.25 10.93
CA MET A 1 -4.53 -7.48 9.84
C MET A 1 -5.36 -8.47 9.01
N LYS A 2 -6.53 -8.07 8.50
CA LYS A 2 -7.44 -8.91 7.69
C LYS A 2 -6.90 -9.09 6.27
N TYR A 3 -6.37 -8.02 5.69
CA TYR A 3 -5.92 -7.95 4.29
C TYR A 3 -4.40 -7.85 4.18
N PHE A 4 -3.77 -7.11 5.09
CA PHE A 4 -2.33 -6.94 5.10
C PHE A 4 -1.64 -7.97 6.02
N VAL A 5 -0.37 -8.25 5.73
CA VAL A 5 0.52 -9.07 6.54
C VAL A 5 1.81 -8.32 6.81
N SER A 6 2.47 -8.64 7.92
CA SER A 6 3.87 -8.25 8.13
C SER A 6 4.82 -9.21 7.42
N ASP A 7 6.10 -8.86 7.29
CA ASP A 7 7.08 -9.66 6.53
C ASP A 7 7.15 -11.13 7.01
N ASN A 8 7.13 -11.38 8.32
CA ASN A 8 7.22 -12.73 8.88
C ASN A 8 5.95 -13.58 8.69
N GLU A 9 4.85 -12.98 8.22
CA GLU A 9 3.57 -13.63 7.94
C GLU A 9 3.38 -13.94 6.44
N ARG A 10 4.26 -13.42 5.57
CA ARG A 10 4.21 -13.67 4.13
C ARG A 10 4.43 -15.14 3.80
N LYS A 11 3.76 -15.60 2.74
CA LYS A 11 3.83 -17.00 2.28
C LYS A 11 4.72 -17.20 1.05
N ASN A 12 4.96 -16.14 0.30
CA ASN A 12 5.74 -16.12 -0.93
C ASN A 12 6.27 -14.68 -1.16
N THR A 13 6.73 -14.38 -2.37
CA THR A 13 7.30 -13.08 -2.72
C THR A 13 6.37 -12.17 -3.52
N VAL A 14 5.15 -12.58 -3.85
CA VAL A 14 4.27 -11.86 -4.77
C VAL A 14 3.30 -10.96 -4.00
N TYR A 15 3.73 -9.73 -3.73
CA TYR A 15 2.99 -8.77 -2.89
C TYR A 15 3.20 -7.33 -3.35
N HIS A 16 2.31 -6.44 -2.90
CA HIS A 16 2.52 -4.99 -2.90
C HIS A 16 2.95 -4.57 -1.49
N GLU A 17 4.23 -4.26 -1.32
CA GLU A 17 4.83 -3.85 -0.06
C GLU A 17 4.62 -2.35 0.18
N PHE A 18 4.19 -2.01 1.40
CA PHE A 18 4.14 -0.65 1.91
C PHE A 18 5.32 -0.47 2.85
N GLN A 19 6.32 0.25 2.36
CA GLN A 19 7.57 0.51 3.06
C GLN A 19 7.57 1.94 3.57
N LYS A 20 8.04 2.18 4.79
CA LYS A 20 8.26 3.56 5.26
C LYS A 20 9.32 4.22 4.39
N GLU A 21 9.32 5.57 4.40
CA GLU A 21 10.26 6.43 3.67
C GLU A 21 10.32 6.16 2.16
N SER A 22 11.21 6.89 1.48
CA SER A 22 11.58 6.62 0.09
C SER A 22 12.24 5.25 -0.04
N PHE A 23 11.95 4.56 -1.12
CA PHE A 23 12.64 3.31 -1.43
C PHE A 23 14.13 3.57 -1.73
N ASP A 24 15.01 2.73 -1.17
CA ASP A 24 16.46 2.85 -1.32
C ASP A 24 17.00 2.14 -2.58
N GLY A 25 16.10 1.56 -3.38
CA GLY A 25 16.41 0.86 -4.62
C GLY A 25 16.81 -0.61 -4.48
N HIS A 26 16.89 -1.16 -3.27
CA HIS A 26 17.41 -2.52 -3.09
C HIS A 26 16.91 -3.29 -1.84
N THR A 27 16.41 -2.62 -0.81
CA THR A 27 15.96 -3.25 0.43
C THR A 27 14.46 -3.49 0.39
N PHE A 28 14.07 -4.71 0.06
CA PHE A 28 12.68 -5.15 0.13
C PHE A 28 12.39 -5.83 1.47
N TRP A 29 11.11 -5.94 1.80
CA TRP A 29 10.58 -6.70 2.92
C TRP A 29 11.10 -6.19 4.26
N LYS A 30 11.03 -4.88 4.49
CA LYS A 30 11.43 -4.33 5.79
C LYS A 30 10.53 -4.92 6.88
N SER A 31 11.12 -5.19 8.04
CA SER A 31 10.43 -5.85 9.15
C SER A 31 9.27 -5.02 9.73
N ASP A 32 9.23 -3.72 9.43
CA ASP A 32 8.18 -2.80 9.81
C ASP A 32 7.25 -2.41 8.65
N SER A 33 7.43 -3.01 7.46
CA SER A 33 6.50 -2.91 6.33
C SER A 33 5.24 -3.73 6.59
N ILE A 34 4.19 -3.36 5.85
CA ILE A 34 3.01 -4.21 5.66
C ILE A 34 2.86 -4.54 4.18
N SER A 35 2.24 -5.67 3.86
CA SER A 35 2.11 -6.13 2.48
C SER A 35 0.72 -6.71 2.23
N ILE A 36 0.16 -6.45 1.05
CA ILE A 36 -1.04 -7.12 0.54
C ILE A 36 -0.62 -8.07 -0.58
N SER A 37 -1.17 -9.28 -0.62
CA SER A 37 -0.83 -10.22 -1.70
C SER A 37 -1.35 -9.69 -3.04
N ASP A 38 -0.67 -10.03 -4.14
CA ASP A 38 -1.12 -9.58 -5.47
C ASP A 38 -2.52 -10.10 -5.83
N ASP A 39 -2.81 -11.37 -5.48
CA ASP A 39 -4.14 -11.97 -5.66
C ASP A 39 -5.22 -11.18 -4.90
N ASP A 40 -5.01 -10.89 -3.61
CA ASP A 40 -5.97 -10.13 -2.81
C ASP A 40 -6.14 -8.69 -3.35
N ALA A 41 -5.04 -8.03 -3.71
CA ALA A 41 -5.05 -6.68 -4.25
C ALA A 41 -5.80 -6.61 -5.59
N TYR A 42 -5.64 -7.63 -6.44
CA TYR A 42 -6.34 -7.76 -7.71
C TYR A 42 -7.83 -8.04 -7.52
N GLU A 43 -8.18 -9.06 -6.71
CA GLU A 43 -9.56 -9.48 -6.47
C GLU A 43 -10.40 -8.38 -5.81
N LEU A 44 -9.83 -7.65 -4.85
CA LEU A 44 -10.49 -6.51 -4.21
C LEU A 44 -10.56 -5.27 -5.10
N GLY A 45 -9.80 -5.22 -6.20
CA GLY A 45 -9.72 -4.07 -7.09
C GLY A 45 -8.85 -2.91 -6.56
N ILE A 46 -7.94 -3.19 -5.62
CA ILE A 46 -7.00 -2.22 -5.05
C ILE A 46 -6.04 -1.70 -6.12
N LEU A 47 -5.57 -2.56 -7.03
CA LEU A 47 -4.70 -2.13 -8.13
C LEU A 47 -5.41 -1.14 -9.07
N ASN A 48 -6.71 -1.34 -9.31
CA ASN A 48 -7.51 -0.39 -10.11
C ASN A 48 -7.72 0.94 -9.38
N LEU A 49 -7.90 0.90 -8.05
CA LEU A 49 -7.93 2.10 -7.21
C LEU A 49 -6.61 2.88 -7.35
N PHE A 50 -5.46 2.22 -7.17
CA PHE A 50 -4.15 2.85 -7.31
C PHE A 50 -3.92 3.43 -8.70
N LYS A 51 -4.21 2.67 -9.77
CA LYS A 51 -4.14 3.16 -11.16
C LYS A 51 -5.00 4.41 -11.42
N SER A 52 -6.11 4.56 -10.69
CA SER A 52 -7.01 5.70 -10.87
C SER A 52 -6.57 6.97 -10.14
N VAL A 53 -5.62 6.87 -9.22
CA VAL A 53 -5.20 7.97 -8.33
C VAL A 53 -3.72 8.30 -8.46
N ILE A 54 -2.85 7.28 -8.52
CA ILE A 54 -1.39 7.44 -8.58
C ILE A 54 -0.98 7.68 -10.05
N PRO A 55 -0.34 8.83 -10.37
CA PRO A 55 0.09 9.11 -11.72
C PRO A 55 1.06 8.06 -12.27
N ASN A 56 0.81 7.57 -13.47
CA ASN A 56 1.65 6.57 -14.17
C ASN A 56 1.88 5.28 -13.38
N TYR A 57 0.92 4.88 -12.53
CA TYR A 57 1.04 3.67 -11.72
C TYR A 57 1.36 2.42 -12.57
N ASN A 58 2.26 1.60 -12.06
CA ASN A 58 2.67 0.33 -12.63
C ASN A 58 2.75 -0.71 -11.51
N ASP A 59 2.12 -1.86 -11.71
CA ASP A 59 2.00 -2.91 -10.69
C ASP A 59 3.37 -3.53 -10.30
N TYR A 60 4.43 -3.27 -11.08
CA TYR A 60 5.78 -3.80 -10.89
C TYR A 60 6.82 -2.72 -10.62
N SER A 61 6.41 -1.57 -10.08
CA SER A 61 7.31 -0.46 -9.78
C SER A 61 7.00 0.14 -8.41
N GLU A 62 7.86 1.05 -8.00
CA GLU A 62 7.82 1.78 -6.75
C GLU A 62 7.16 3.15 -6.93
N PHE A 63 6.31 3.53 -5.98
CA PHE A 63 5.62 4.82 -5.97
C PHE A 63 5.66 5.44 -4.58
N GLU A 64 6.27 6.61 -4.48
CA GLU A 64 6.24 7.43 -3.26
C GLU A 64 4.85 8.05 -3.07
N ILE A 65 4.32 7.89 -1.87
CA ILE A 65 2.99 8.34 -1.48
C ILE A 65 3.13 9.32 -0.32
N ASP A 66 2.94 10.61 -0.64
CA ASP A 66 2.77 11.65 0.37
C ASP A 66 1.35 11.63 0.96
N MET A 67 1.16 12.39 2.04
CA MET A 67 -0.13 12.47 2.73
C MET A 67 -1.27 12.98 1.82
N ALA A 68 -0.97 13.87 0.87
CA ALA A 68 -1.98 14.40 -0.04
C ALA A 68 -2.48 13.32 -1.00
N LEU A 69 -1.57 12.55 -1.59
CA LEU A 69 -1.88 11.43 -2.47
C LEU A 69 -2.59 10.30 -1.71
N TRP A 70 -2.14 9.98 -0.49
CA TRP A 70 -2.83 9.01 0.36
C TRP A 70 -4.26 9.43 0.67
N ASN A 71 -4.50 10.71 0.97
CA ASN A 71 -5.86 11.23 1.19
C ASN A 71 -6.75 11.11 -0.07
N CYS A 72 -6.18 11.28 -1.27
CA CYS A 72 -6.90 11.02 -2.52
C CYS A 72 -7.28 9.53 -2.65
N ILE A 73 -6.38 8.60 -2.30
CA ILE A 73 -6.65 7.16 -2.28
C ILE A 73 -7.79 6.86 -1.31
N LYS A 74 -7.73 7.39 -0.08
CA LYS A 74 -8.79 7.22 0.93
C LYS A 74 -10.13 7.77 0.47
N GLN A 75 -10.16 8.97 -0.11
CA GLN A 75 -11.38 9.56 -0.63
C GLN A 75 -12.00 8.70 -1.74
N LYS A 76 -11.16 8.17 -2.64
CA LYS A 76 -11.61 7.30 -3.72
C LYS A 76 -12.11 5.95 -3.20
N ALA A 77 -11.41 5.35 -2.23
CA ALA A 77 -11.85 4.15 -1.53
C ALA A 77 -13.20 4.36 -0.83
N GLN A 78 -13.40 5.53 -0.20
CA GLN A 78 -14.67 5.89 0.44
C GLN A 78 -15.83 6.00 -0.56
N GLN A 79 -15.58 6.48 -1.79
CA GLN A 79 -16.59 6.51 -2.86
C GLN A 79 -16.95 5.10 -3.36
N ILE A 80 -15.98 4.18 -3.37
CA ILE A 80 -16.19 2.78 -3.77
C ILE A 80 -16.93 2.01 -2.66
N GLY A 81 -16.53 2.19 -1.41
CA GLY A 81 -17.11 1.53 -0.24
C GLY A 81 -16.74 0.04 -0.14
N GLY A 82 -17.46 -0.69 0.71
CA GLY A 82 -17.29 -2.13 0.90
C GLY A 82 -15.88 -2.52 1.34
N GLU A 83 -15.42 -3.69 0.88
CA GLU A 83 -14.13 -4.26 1.26
C GLU A 83 -12.93 -3.43 0.80
N VAL A 84 -13.06 -2.65 -0.28
CA VAL A 84 -12.03 -1.69 -0.71
C VAL A 84 -11.79 -0.65 0.38
N LEU A 85 -12.86 -0.08 0.94
CA LEU A 85 -12.74 0.89 2.03
C LEU A 85 -12.18 0.23 3.30
N GLU A 86 -12.64 -0.98 3.65
CA GLU A 86 -12.13 -1.71 4.81
C GLU A 86 -10.62 -1.98 4.69
N CYS A 87 -10.16 -2.42 3.51
CA CYS A 87 -8.76 -2.67 3.21
C CYS A 87 -7.90 -1.41 3.34
N ILE A 88 -8.35 -0.29 2.77
CA ILE A 88 -7.61 0.98 2.85
C ILE A 88 -7.59 1.55 4.27
N LEU A 89 -8.67 1.43 5.03
CA LEU A 89 -8.71 1.87 6.44
C LEU A 89 -7.84 1.00 7.36
N GLU A 90 -7.68 -0.29 7.05
CA GLU A 90 -6.72 -1.14 7.75
C GLU A 90 -5.27 -0.65 7.52
N ALA A 91 -4.90 -0.37 6.27
CA ALA A 91 -3.59 0.19 5.95
C ALA A 91 -3.39 1.58 6.56
N ASP A 92 -4.44 2.40 6.65
CA ASP A 92 -4.40 3.77 7.18
C ASP A 92 -3.84 3.81 8.61
N GLN A 93 -4.14 2.81 9.44
CA GLN A 93 -3.61 2.72 10.80
C GLN A 93 -2.08 2.59 10.86
N TRP A 94 -1.48 1.99 9.83
CA TRP A 94 -0.03 1.92 9.66
C TRP A 94 0.50 3.20 9.03
N VAL A 95 -0.16 3.71 7.98
CA VAL A 95 0.25 4.92 7.25
C VAL A 95 0.24 6.16 8.15
N GLU A 96 -0.77 6.33 9.01
CA GLU A 96 -0.82 7.44 9.98
C GLU A 96 0.39 7.44 10.92
N LYS A 97 0.85 6.27 11.36
CA LYS A 97 2.04 6.15 12.20
C LYS A 97 3.30 6.47 11.41
N THR A 98 3.38 6.04 10.16
CA THR A 98 4.50 6.35 9.26
C THR A 98 4.63 7.86 9.06
N TYR A 99 3.52 8.58 8.87
CA TYR A 99 3.54 10.03 8.73
C TYR A 99 3.90 10.83 10.01
N LEU A 100 4.01 10.17 11.17
CA LEU A 100 4.56 10.82 12.37
C LEU A 100 6.08 10.99 12.31
N GLU A 101 6.75 10.15 11.51
CA GLU A 101 8.22 10.06 11.45
C GLU A 101 8.77 10.41 10.06
N TYR A 102 7.98 10.18 9.00
CA TYR A 102 8.40 10.30 7.61
C TYR A 102 7.41 11.14 6.80
N GLU A 103 7.87 11.86 5.78
CA GLU A 103 6.99 12.67 4.91
C GLU A 103 6.27 11.82 3.85
N VAL A 104 6.86 10.66 3.52
CA VAL A 104 6.36 9.70 2.52
C VAL A 104 6.48 8.27 3.02
N PHE A 105 5.71 7.39 2.40
CA PHE A 105 5.97 5.96 2.36
C PHE A 105 5.98 5.52 0.90
N THR A 106 6.50 4.34 0.59
CA THR A 106 6.58 3.82 -0.77
C THR A 106 5.73 2.56 -0.90
N ILE A 107 4.92 2.47 -1.95
CA ILE A 107 4.28 1.23 -2.40
C ILE A 107 5.19 0.59 -3.45
N ILE A 108 5.54 -0.68 -3.28
CA ILE A 108 6.47 -1.42 -4.15
C ILE A 108 5.81 -2.73 -4.58
N GLY A 109 5.66 -2.95 -5.89
CA GLY A 109 5.29 -4.26 -6.42
C GLY A 109 6.51 -5.19 -6.47
N VAL A 110 6.44 -6.34 -5.78
CA VAL A 110 7.55 -7.31 -5.64
C VAL A 110 7.12 -8.72 -6.03
#